data_AF-A0A0F9AZK5-F1
#
_entry.id   AF-A0A0F9AZK5-F1
#
_cell.length_a   1.000
_cell.length_b   1.000
_cell.length_c   1.000
_cell.angle_alpha   90.00
_cell.angle_beta   90.00
_cell.angle_gamma   90.00
#
_symmetry.space_group_name_H-M   'P 1'
#
loop_
_entity.id
_entity.type
_entity.pdbx_description
1 polymer ?
#
loop_
_entity_poly.entity_id
_entity_poly.type
_entity_poly.pdbx_seq_one_letter_code
_entity_poly.pdbx_strand_id
1 'polypeptide(L)'
;MPVPHTTGAFGDLLDIRFQKIFDDNFPQLNDMLPELFAFEPNNGRIDMRFSQVSGYGDIPKFNGTVTYQSAAQGYDTTLTPLEFASGIQVERRLFDTDQYGIMDQLPAGLARAGRRTRQKHGARQFNNSFSVDTKFYNNTEQVALCSGSHTTTVQTASTASGFDNLVTTALSATALATARIQMRGFRDAAANRGDIEPDEILFPP
;
A
#
# COMPACT_ATOMS: atom_id res chain seq x y z
N MET A 1 14.26 -11.22 26.87
CA MET A 1 15.15 -10.68 25.81
C MET A 1 14.81 -11.40 24.52
N PRO A 2 14.70 -10.71 23.37
CA PRO A 2 14.56 -11.37 22.08
C PRO A 2 15.81 -12.23 21.85
N VAL A 3 15.60 -13.54 21.72
CA VAL A 3 16.68 -14.48 21.41
C VAL A 3 16.98 -14.33 19.92
N PRO A 4 18.24 -14.07 19.51
CA PRO A 4 18.60 -14.02 18.10
C PRO A 4 18.21 -15.32 17.40
N HIS A 5 17.83 -15.25 16.12
CA HIS A 5 17.50 -16.44 15.33
C HIS A 5 18.76 -17.32 15.22
N THR A 6 18.88 -18.28 16.13
CA THR A 6 19.92 -19.29 16.10
C THR A 6 19.35 -20.50 15.38
N THR A 7 20.04 -20.97 14.36
CA THR A 7 19.84 -22.34 13.88
C THR A 7 20.26 -23.25 15.02
N GLY A 8 19.30 -23.70 15.84
CA GLY A 8 19.58 -24.68 16.87
C GLY A 8 20.25 -25.91 16.27
N ALA A 9 21.09 -26.58 17.05
CA ALA A 9 21.54 -27.93 16.67
C ALA A 9 20.31 -28.75 16.25
N PHE A 10 20.45 -29.55 15.18
CA PHE A 10 19.38 -30.34 14.57
C PHE A 10 18.40 -29.62 13.62
N GLY A 11 18.86 -28.60 12.85
CA GLY A 11 18.06 -28.03 11.76
C GLY A 11 17.54 -29.05 10.73
N ASP A 12 18.23 -30.18 10.58
CA ASP A 12 17.84 -31.31 9.72
C ASP A 12 16.81 -32.27 10.36
N LEU A 13 16.64 -32.23 11.70
CA LEU A 13 15.60 -32.99 12.42
C LEU A 13 14.35 -32.15 12.70
N LEU A 14 14.27 -30.93 12.18
CA LEU A 14 13.02 -30.18 12.18
C LEU A 14 12.03 -30.92 11.30
N ASP A 15 10.93 -31.39 11.92
CA ASP A 15 9.91 -32.16 11.22
C ASP A 15 9.37 -31.36 10.03
N ILE A 16 9.62 -31.86 8.82
CA ILE A 16 9.13 -31.29 7.54
C ILE A 16 7.61 -31.07 7.57
N ARG A 17 6.89 -31.81 8.42
CA ARG A 17 5.46 -31.62 8.67
C ARG A 17 5.13 -30.22 9.18
N PHE A 18 5.96 -29.58 9.99
CA PHE A 18 5.67 -28.22 10.47
C PHE A 18 5.73 -27.19 9.35
N GLN A 19 6.69 -27.32 8.44
CA GLN A 19 6.77 -26.46 7.25
C GLN A 19 5.55 -26.69 6.37
N LYS A 20 5.22 -27.96 6.09
CA LYS A 20 4.04 -28.31 5.30
C LYS A 20 2.74 -27.79 5.92
N ILE A 21 2.52 -27.99 7.22
CA ILE A 21 1.33 -27.51 7.92
C ILE A 21 1.27 -25.97 7.85
N PHE A 22 2.40 -25.29 8.03
CA PHE A 22 2.44 -23.84 7.89
C PHE A 22 2.02 -23.39 6.49
N ASP A 23 2.62 -23.98 5.45
CA ASP A 23 2.35 -23.64 4.05
C ASP A 23 0.90 -23.95 3.65
N ASP A 24 0.36 -25.09 4.10
CA ASP A 24 -1.02 -25.52 3.83
C ASP A 24 -2.05 -24.62 4.56
N ASN A 25 -1.71 -24.11 5.74
CA ASN A 25 -2.62 -23.26 6.54
C ASN A 25 -2.52 -21.77 6.21
N PHE A 26 -1.44 -21.33 5.57
CA PHE A 26 -1.28 -19.95 5.15
C PHE A 26 -2.42 -19.48 4.20
N PRO A 27 -2.85 -20.21 3.16
CA PRO A 27 -3.88 -19.75 2.22
C PRO A 27 -5.36 -19.81 2.69
N GLN A 28 -5.68 -20.16 3.94
CA GLN A 28 -7.06 -20.46 4.39
C GLN A 28 -8.15 -19.35 4.41
N LEU A 29 -7.83 -18.07 4.60
CA LEU A 29 -8.76 -16.93 4.41
C LEU A 29 -8.85 -16.46 2.94
N ASN A 30 -9.83 -15.64 2.58
CA ASN A 30 -9.80 -14.96 1.28
C ASN A 30 -8.78 -13.81 1.33
N ASP A 31 -7.90 -13.72 0.33
CA ASP A 31 -6.94 -12.63 0.22
C ASP A 31 -7.57 -11.49 -0.59
N MET A 32 -7.82 -10.33 0.02
CA MET A 32 -8.34 -9.16 -0.69
C MET A 32 -7.22 -8.30 -1.28
N LEU A 33 -5.97 -8.52 -0.88
CA LEU A 33 -4.85 -7.71 -1.37
C LEU A 33 -4.70 -7.76 -2.91
N PRO A 34 -4.86 -8.91 -3.60
CA PRO A 34 -4.77 -8.95 -5.06
C PRO A 34 -5.92 -8.26 -5.79
N GLU A 35 -7.06 -8.07 -5.12
CA GLU A 35 -8.19 -7.32 -5.66
C GLU A 35 -7.95 -5.81 -5.52
N LEU A 36 -7.34 -5.39 -4.41
CA LEU A 36 -7.11 -3.97 -4.09
C LEU A 36 -5.80 -3.39 -4.66
N PHE A 37 -4.80 -4.22 -4.93
CA PHE A 37 -3.46 -3.76 -5.30
C PHE A 37 -2.90 -4.54 -6.49
N ALA A 38 -2.26 -3.80 -7.40
CA ALA A 38 -1.29 -4.37 -8.33
C ALA A 38 0.05 -4.58 -7.60
N PHE A 39 0.66 -5.75 -7.79
CA PHE A 39 1.96 -6.06 -7.21
C PHE A 39 3.07 -5.78 -8.22
N GLU A 40 3.86 -4.74 -7.94
CA GLU A 40 5.08 -4.46 -8.69
C GLU A 40 6.21 -5.40 -8.23
N PRO A 41 7.00 -6.00 -9.14
CA PRO A 41 8.16 -6.80 -8.76
C PRO A 41 9.19 -5.96 -8.00
N ASN A 42 9.77 -6.55 -6.95
CA ASN A 42 10.89 -5.93 -6.24
C ASN A 42 12.14 -5.90 -7.16
N ASN A 43 12.78 -4.74 -7.24
CA ASN A 43 14.00 -4.54 -8.03
C ASN A 43 15.30 -4.98 -7.30
N GLY A 44 15.17 -5.53 -6.09
CA GLY A 44 16.29 -6.04 -5.27
C GLY A 44 17.11 -4.95 -4.58
N ARG A 45 16.68 -3.69 -4.63
CA ARG A 45 17.35 -2.57 -3.95
C ARG A 45 16.85 -2.43 -2.51
N ILE A 46 17.65 -1.76 -1.68
CA ILE A 46 17.29 -1.45 -0.28
C ILE A 46 16.03 -0.58 -0.23
N ASP A 47 15.89 0.33 -1.19
CA ASP A 47 14.77 1.22 -1.37
C ASP A 47 14.31 1.29 -2.83
N MET A 48 13.01 1.52 -3.02
CA MET A 48 12.40 1.72 -4.33
C MET A 48 11.85 3.13 -4.39
N ARG A 49 12.36 3.95 -5.31
CA ARG A 49 11.88 5.33 -5.51
C ARG A 49 11.08 5.43 -6.80
N PHE A 50 9.87 5.96 -6.65
CA PHE A 50 8.96 6.28 -7.74
C PHE A 50 8.90 7.80 -7.87
N SER A 51 9.46 8.31 -8.96
CA SER A 51 9.47 9.74 -9.27
C SER A 51 8.41 10.04 -10.32
N GLN A 52 7.69 11.14 -10.13
CA GLN A 52 6.72 11.63 -11.09
C GLN A 52 7.30 12.78 -11.92
N VAL A 53 6.75 13.00 -13.11
CA VAL A 53 7.07 14.13 -13.97
C VAL A 53 5.77 14.82 -14.34
N SER A 54 5.75 16.14 -14.38
CA SER A 54 4.56 16.90 -14.73
C SER A 54 4.16 16.73 -16.20
N GLY A 55 2.89 17.00 -16.49
CA GLY A 55 2.44 17.22 -17.86
C GLY A 55 3.03 18.50 -18.48
N TYR A 56 2.73 18.68 -19.77
CA TYR A 56 3.00 19.91 -20.50
C TYR A 56 1.76 20.81 -20.48
N GLY A 57 1.96 22.13 -20.65
CA GLY A 57 0.83 23.06 -20.79
C GLY A 57 0.28 23.07 -22.21
N ASP A 58 -0.80 23.83 -22.42
CA ASP A 58 -1.39 24.02 -23.75
C ASP A 58 -0.37 24.54 -24.76
N ILE A 59 -0.43 24.01 -25.99
CA ILE A 59 0.46 24.43 -27.08
C ILE A 59 0.00 25.84 -27.54
N PRO A 60 0.86 26.87 -27.43
CA PRO A 60 0.49 28.22 -27.83
C PRO A 60 0.35 28.32 -29.36
N LYS A 61 -0.47 29.27 -29.82
CA LYS A 61 -0.58 29.58 -31.25
C LYS A 61 0.79 30.00 -31.80
N PHE A 62 1.20 29.39 -32.90
CA PHE A 62 2.43 29.74 -33.59
C PHE A 62 2.43 31.21 -34.04
N ASN A 63 3.48 31.95 -33.68
CA ASN A 63 3.65 33.37 -33.99
C ASN A 63 4.95 33.67 -34.77
N GLY A 64 5.58 32.63 -35.34
CA GLY A 64 6.87 32.75 -36.04
C GLY A 64 8.05 32.21 -35.25
N THR A 65 7.90 31.91 -33.96
CA THR A 65 8.91 31.23 -33.14
C THR A 65 8.33 29.99 -32.45
N VAL A 66 9.18 28.99 -32.21
CA VAL A 66 8.83 27.79 -31.45
C VAL A 66 9.05 28.07 -29.97
N THR A 67 7.99 27.93 -29.17
CA THR A 67 8.08 27.99 -27.70
C THR A 67 8.33 26.59 -27.16
N TYR A 68 9.44 26.41 -26.44
CA TYR A 68 9.77 25.14 -25.78
C TYR A 68 9.20 25.13 -24.36
N GLN A 69 8.48 24.06 -24.03
CA GLN A 69 7.98 23.81 -22.68
C GLN A 69 8.91 22.84 -21.96
N SER A 70 9.05 23.01 -20.65
CA SER A 70 9.79 22.10 -19.78
C SER A 70 8.85 21.41 -18.79
N ALA A 71 9.00 20.11 -18.62
CA ALA A 71 8.33 19.39 -17.55
C ALA A 71 9.05 19.63 -16.20
N ALA A 72 8.28 19.76 -15.13
CA ALA A 72 8.80 19.83 -13.77
C ALA A 72 8.89 18.43 -13.16
N GLN A 73 9.84 18.22 -12.25
CA GLN A 73 9.86 17.01 -11.44
C GLN A 73 8.72 17.06 -10.42
N GLY A 74 7.93 15.99 -10.35
CA GLY A 74 6.84 15.81 -9.37
C GLY A 74 7.35 15.35 -8.01
N TYR A 75 6.44 14.95 -7.14
CA TYR A 75 6.80 14.36 -5.84
C TYR A 75 7.39 12.96 -6.02
N ASP A 76 8.30 12.61 -5.11
CA ASP A 76 8.93 11.31 -5.04
C ASP A 76 8.24 10.48 -3.95
N THR A 77 7.94 9.23 -4.24
CA THR A 77 7.53 8.23 -3.24
C THR A 77 8.63 7.20 -3.09
N THR A 78 9.21 7.12 -1.90
CA THR A 78 10.24 6.12 -1.58
C THR A 78 9.64 5.03 -0.72
N LEU A 79 9.63 3.80 -1.21
CA LEU A 79 9.21 2.61 -0.49
C LEU A 79 10.44 1.94 0.15
N THR A 80 10.31 1.63 1.44
CA THR A 80 11.34 0.90 2.20
C THR A 80 10.73 -0.41 2.69
N PRO A 81 11.15 -1.57 2.16
CA PRO A 81 10.66 -2.87 2.61
C PRO A 81 10.97 -3.07 4.09
N LEU A 82 9.97 -3.49 4.86
CA LEU A 82 10.14 -3.86 6.26
C LEU A 82 10.06 -5.37 6.42
N GLU A 83 10.98 -5.94 7.17
CA GLU A 83 11.01 -7.37 7.47
C GLU A 83 10.20 -7.67 8.75
N PHE A 84 9.36 -8.69 8.67
CA PHE A 84 8.59 -9.20 9.80
C PHE A 84 8.92 -10.67 10.01
N ALA A 85 9.39 -11.02 11.21
CA ALA A 85 9.72 -12.38 11.57
C ALA A 85 9.07 -12.75 12.91
N SER A 86 8.60 -13.99 13.00
CA SER A 86 8.12 -14.60 14.23
C SER A 86 8.42 -16.09 14.19
N GLY A 87 8.68 -16.69 15.35
CA GLY A 87 8.97 -18.12 15.48
C GLY A 87 8.12 -18.77 16.55
N ILE A 88 8.10 -20.10 16.54
CA ILE A 88 7.53 -20.94 17.60
C ILE A 88 8.64 -21.82 18.17
N GLN A 89 8.54 -22.12 19.47
CA GLN A 89 9.44 -23.05 20.15
C GLN A 89 8.61 -24.21 20.68
N VAL A 90 9.10 -25.42 20.46
CA VAL A 90 8.46 -26.66 20.94
C VAL A 90 9.37 -27.27 21.99
N GLU A 91 8.82 -27.58 23.17
CA GLU A 91 9.56 -28.25 24.22
C GLU A 91 9.87 -29.70 23.84
N ARG A 92 11.06 -30.20 24.22
CA ARG A 92 11.45 -31.58 23.91
C ARG A 92 10.48 -32.62 24.49
N ARG A 93 9.99 -32.38 25.72
CA ARG A 93 9.02 -33.27 26.36
C ARG A 93 7.70 -33.32 25.57
N LEU A 94 7.26 -32.20 25.01
CA LEU A 94 6.05 -32.13 24.19
C LEU A 94 6.23 -32.91 22.89
N PHE A 95 7.42 -32.85 22.28
CA PHE A 95 7.75 -33.66 21.12
C PHE A 95 7.69 -35.17 21.42
N ASP A 96 8.24 -35.60 22.57
CA ASP A 96 8.27 -37.02 22.93
C ASP A 96 6.91 -37.55 23.42
N THR A 97 5.99 -36.68 23.88
CA THR A 97 4.72 -37.08 24.53
C THR A 97 3.46 -36.47 23.91
N ASP A 98 3.49 -36.05 22.63
CA ASP A 98 2.38 -35.37 21.93
C ASP A 98 1.07 -36.18 21.86
N GLN A 99 0.40 -36.33 23.00
CA GLN A 99 -0.75 -37.19 23.20
C GLN A 99 -2.04 -36.55 22.65
N TYR A 100 -2.00 -35.25 22.38
CA TYR A 100 -3.16 -34.45 22.02
C TYR A 100 -3.04 -33.75 20.66
N GLY A 101 -1.97 -34.02 19.89
CA GLY A 101 -1.75 -33.38 18.58
C GLY A 101 -1.67 -31.85 18.67
N ILE A 102 -1.23 -31.32 19.82
CA ILE A 102 -1.12 -29.87 20.05
C ILE A 102 0.03 -29.32 19.20
N MET A 103 1.01 -30.18 18.91
CA MET A 103 2.20 -29.83 18.15
C MET A 103 1.86 -29.32 16.74
N ASP A 104 0.86 -29.92 16.07
CA ASP A 104 0.40 -29.50 14.74
C ASP A 104 -0.38 -28.18 14.75
N GLN A 105 -1.01 -27.83 15.89
CA GLN A 105 -1.79 -26.61 16.01
C GLN A 105 -0.91 -25.35 16.11
N LEU A 106 0.33 -25.50 16.59
CA LEU A 106 1.30 -24.40 16.73
C LEU A 106 1.72 -23.79 15.38
N PRO A 107 2.23 -24.55 14.39
CA PRO A 107 2.57 -24.02 13.07
C PRO A 107 1.32 -23.50 12.32
N ALA A 108 0.17 -24.17 12.46
CA ALA A 108 -1.09 -23.67 11.91
C ALA A 108 -1.53 -22.33 12.53
N GLY A 109 -1.30 -22.15 13.84
CA GLY A 109 -1.52 -20.88 14.54
C GLY A 109 -0.60 -19.77 14.03
N LEU A 110 0.68 -20.08 13.81
CA LEU A 110 1.68 -19.14 13.29
C LEU A 110 1.34 -18.72 11.85
N ALA A 111 0.95 -19.66 10.98
CA ALA A 111 0.52 -19.38 9.61
C ALA A 111 -0.66 -18.39 9.58
N ARG A 112 -1.68 -18.65 10.40
CA ARG A 112 -2.83 -17.74 10.56
C ARG A 112 -2.40 -16.37 11.09
N ALA A 113 -1.45 -16.31 12.02
CA ALA A 113 -0.92 -15.04 12.53
C ALA A 113 -0.19 -14.24 11.45
N GLY A 114 0.72 -14.89 10.71
CA GLY A 114 1.45 -14.27 9.59
C GLY A 114 0.50 -13.69 8.55
N ARG A 115 -0.55 -14.43 8.19
CA ARG A 115 -1.54 -13.93 7.23
C ARG A 115 -2.39 -12.78 7.74
N ARG A 116 -2.86 -12.84 9.00
CA ARG A 116 -3.58 -11.69 9.60
C ARG A 116 -2.71 -10.45 9.63
N THR A 117 -1.41 -10.59 9.90
CA THR A 117 -0.46 -9.47 9.87
C THR A 117 -0.34 -8.88 8.46
N ARG A 118 -0.23 -9.73 7.43
CA ARG A 118 -0.23 -9.29 6.02
C ARG A 118 -1.50 -8.51 5.66
N GLN A 119 -2.68 -9.02 6.01
CA GLN A 119 -3.95 -8.33 5.75
C GLN A 119 -4.10 -7.00 6.52
N LYS A 120 -3.71 -6.98 7.80
CA LYS A 120 -3.75 -5.76 8.63
C LYS A 120 -2.86 -4.67 8.06
N HIS A 121 -1.67 -5.02 7.58
CA HIS A 121 -0.77 -4.07 6.95
C HIS A 121 -1.27 -3.62 5.57
N GLY A 122 -1.91 -4.50 4.79
CA GLY A 122 -2.59 -4.15 3.55
C GLY A 122 -3.71 -3.13 3.72
N ALA A 123 -4.62 -3.40 4.68
CA ALA A 123 -5.74 -2.52 4.97
C ALA A 123 -5.32 -1.17 5.60
N ARG A 124 -4.09 -1.07 6.09
CA ARG A 124 -3.59 0.11 6.82
C ARG A 124 -3.65 1.38 5.99
N GLN A 125 -3.37 1.27 4.69
CA GLN A 125 -3.44 2.41 3.76
C GLN A 125 -4.83 3.05 3.73
N PHE A 126 -5.86 2.22 3.70
CA PHE A 126 -7.26 2.67 3.66
C PHE A 126 -7.73 3.13 5.04
N ASN A 127 -7.35 2.42 6.10
CA ASN A 127 -7.69 2.79 7.48
C ASN A 127 -7.08 4.14 7.91
N ASN A 128 -5.90 4.47 7.39
CA ASN A 128 -5.19 5.72 7.67
C ASN A 128 -5.30 6.72 6.51
N SER A 129 -6.24 6.56 5.58
CA SER A 129 -6.32 7.36 4.35
C SER A 129 -6.42 8.89 4.60
N PHE A 130 -7.00 9.30 5.74
CA PHE A 130 -7.13 10.71 6.15
C PHE A 130 -5.98 11.22 7.04
N SER A 131 -4.90 10.44 7.20
CA SER A 131 -3.73 10.81 7.98
C SER A 131 -2.45 10.51 7.19
N VAL A 132 -1.39 11.26 7.48
CA VAL A 132 -0.09 11.02 6.84
C VAL A 132 0.51 9.72 7.40
N ASP A 133 0.60 8.69 6.55
CA ASP A 133 1.16 7.39 6.91
C ASP A 133 2.49 7.16 6.20
N THR A 134 3.56 6.98 6.98
CA THR A 134 4.94 6.86 6.48
C THR A 134 5.60 5.50 6.77
N LYS A 135 4.83 4.49 7.19
CA LYS A 135 5.41 3.23 7.69
C LYS A 135 6.14 2.42 6.61
N PHE A 136 5.55 2.34 5.42
CA PHE A 136 6.07 1.51 4.32
C PHE A 136 6.63 2.34 3.18
N TYR A 137 6.21 3.59 3.08
CA TYR A 137 6.66 4.52 2.07
C TYR A 137 6.73 5.92 2.68
N ASN A 138 7.50 6.80 2.05
CA ASN A 138 7.53 8.21 2.36
C ASN A 138 7.30 9.00 1.08
N ASN A 139 6.28 9.86 1.06
CA ASN A 139 5.98 10.71 -0.08
C ASN A 139 6.42 12.15 0.23
N THR A 140 7.12 12.81 -0.70
CA THR A 140 7.67 14.14 -0.46
C THR A 140 6.64 15.27 -0.39
N GLU A 141 5.39 15.04 -0.83
CA GLU A 141 4.25 15.95 -0.63
C GLU A 141 3.87 16.07 0.85
N GLN A 142 4.05 14.99 1.63
CA GLN A 142 3.70 14.92 3.06
C GLN A 142 2.22 15.18 3.38
N VAL A 143 1.32 14.83 2.45
CA VAL A 143 -0.13 14.97 2.60
C VAL A 143 -0.78 13.57 2.69
N ALA A 144 -1.93 13.47 3.38
CA ALA A 144 -2.70 12.23 3.46
C ALA A 144 -3.27 11.82 2.10
N LEU A 145 -3.62 10.54 1.93
CA LEU A 145 -4.19 10.04 0.67
C LEU A 145 -5.51 10.74 0.30
N CYS A 146 -6.36 11.00 1.31
CA CYS A 146 -7.58 11.77 1.19
C CYS A 146 -7.41 13.11 1.90
N SER A 147 -7.27 14.20 1.15
CA SER A 147 -6.98 15.53 1.66
C SER A 147 -7.64 16.65 0.87
N GLY A 148 -7.86 17.77 1.55
CA GLY A 148 -8.30 19.05 0.97
C GLY A 148 -7.15 20.07 0.83
N SER A 149 -5.92 19.59 0.79
CA SER A 149 -4.71 20.42 0.75
C SER A 149 -3.63 19.83 -0.14
N HIS A 150 -4.01 19.21 -1.26
CA HIS A 150 -3.01 18.65 -2.18
C HIS A 150 -2.23 19.76 -2.89
N THR A 151 -0.95 19.51 -3.14
CA THR A 151 -0.03 20.48 -3.72
C THR A 151 0.56 20.01 -5.04
N THR A 152 1.23 20.90 -5.77
CA THR A 152 1.98 20.56 -6.99
C THR A 152 3.33 21.25 -6.95
N THR A 153 4.33 20.62 -7.57
CA THR A 153 5.68 21.19 -7.73
C THR A 153 5.77 22.20 -8.88
N VAL A 154 4.74 22.25 -9.75
CA VAL A 154 4.67 23.19 -10.87
C VAL A 154 4.28 24.59 -10.36
N GLN A 155 5.24 25.52 -10.31
CA GLN A 155 5.03 26.87 -9.77
C GLN A 155 3.94 27.69 -10.47
N THR A 156 3.67 27.42 -11.75
CA THR A 156 2.66 28.15 -12.54
C THR A 156 1.25 27.57 -12.42
N ALA A 157 1.11 26.39 -11.81
CA ALA A 157 -0.17 25.71 -11.67
C ALA A 157 -0.89 26.16 -10.39
N SER A 158 -2.17 26.52 -10.51
CA SER A 158 -3.00 26.85 -9.35
C SER A 158 -3.62 25.58 -8.78
N THR A 159 -3.45 25.34 -7.48
CA THR A 159 -4.05 24.22 -6.76
C THR A 159 -5.49 24.50 -6.29
N ALA A 160 -6.03 25.68 -6.59
CA ALA A 160 -7.33 26.13 -6.07
C ALA A 160 -8.54 25.30 -6.56
N SER A 161 -8.38 24.47 -7.59
CA SER A 161 -9.44 23.61 -8.11
C SER A 161 -8.88 22.36 -8.77
N GLY A 162 -9.43 21.19 -8.44
CA GLY A 162 -9.10 19.93 -9.11
C GLY A 162 -7.90 19.18 -8.55
N PHE A 163 -7.39 19.57 -7.38
CA PHE A 163 -6.31 18.87 -6.67
C PHE A 163 -6.81 18.17 -5.41
N ASP A 164 -7.80 18.73 -4.74
CA ASP A 164 -8.39 18.17 -3.52
C ASP A 164 -9.36 17.03 -3.81
N ASN A 165 -9.25 15.95 -3.03
CA ASN A 165 -10.06 14.74 -3.19
C ASN A 165 -10.92 14.41 -1.95
N LEU A 166 -10.93 15.29 -0.94
CA LEU A 166 -11.69 15.12 0.28
C LEU A 166 -13.11 15.69 0.16
N VAL A 167 -14.10 14.85 0.46
CA VAL A 167 -15.51 15.24 0.62
C VAL A 167 -15.99 14.80 2.00
N THR A 168 -16.62 15.70 2.76
CA THR A 168 -17.05 15.45 4.15
C THR A 168 -18.56 15.28 4.30
N THR A 169 -19.32 15.36 3.21
CA THR A 169 -20.78 15.16 3.22
C THR A 169 -21.13 13.70 3.56
N ALA A 170 -22.18 13.51 4.35
CA ALA A 170 -22.70 12.19 4.65
C ALA A 170 -23.10 11.43 3.37
N LEU A 171 -22.87 10.11 3.37
CA LEU A 171 -23.13 9.25 2.22
C LEU A 171 -24.63 9.29 1.86
N SER A 172 -24.92 9.71 0.64
CA SER A 172 -26.25 9.73 0.04
C SER A 172 -26.11 9.64 -1.48
N ALA A 173 -27.18 9.28 -2.19
CA ALA A 173 -27.16 9.23 -3.66
C ALA A 173 -26.73 10.57 -4.27
N THR A 174 -27.17 11.69 -3.68
CA THR A 174 -26.77 13.03 -4.09
C THR A 174 -25.29 13.30 -3.81
N ALA A 175 -24.79 12.98 -2.61
CA ALA A 175 -23.38 13.17 -2.27
C ALA A 175 -22.46 12.34 -3.17
N LEU A 176 -22.84 11.10 -3.47
CA LEU A 176 -22.10 10.23 -4.38
C LEU A 176 -22.05 10.81 -5.80
N ALA A 177 -23.19 11.29 -6.32
CA ALA A 177 -23.25 11.92 -7.64
C ALA A 177 -22.38 13.19 -7.70
N THR A 178 -22.40 14.01 -6.65
CA THR A 178 -21.54 15.21 -6.54
C THR A 178 -20.07 14.83 -6.49
N ALA A 179 -19.68 13.86 -5.67
CA ALA A 179 -18.30 13.38 -5.59
C ALA A 179 -17.80 12.83 -6.94
N ARG A 180 -18.65 12.08 -7.65
CA ARG A 180 -18.34 11.58 -9.01
C ARG A 180 -18.07 12.71 -10.00
N ILE A 181 -18.87 13.77 -9.95
CA ILE A 181 -18.68 14.96 -10.80
C ILE A 181 -17.37 15.67 -10.45
N GLN A 182 -17.02 15.76 -9.15
CA GLN A 182 -15.78 16.35 -8.69
C GLN A 182 -14.56 15.55 -9.13
N MET A 183 -14.61 14.20 -9.08
CA MET A 183 -13.51 13.33 -9.54
C MET A 183 -13.19 13.53 -11.02
N ARG A 184 -14.20 13.72 -11.89
CA ARG A 184 -13.99 14.08 -13.31
C ARG A 184 -13.41 15.49 -13.50
N GLY A 185 -13.37 16.30 -12.45
CA GLY A 185 -12.78 17.63 -12.43
C GLY A 185 -11.31 17.65 -12.00
N PHE A 186 -10.73 16.50 -11.66
CA PHE A 186 -9.33 16.42 -11.27
C PHE A 186 -8.39 16.85 -12.39
N ARG A 187 -7.29 17.45 -11.96
CA ARG A 187 -6.28 18.02 -12.83
C ARG A 187 -4.95 17.32 -12.66
N ASP A 188 -4.15 17.33 -13.72
CA ASP A 188 -2.76 16.91 -13.67
C ASP A 188 -1.88 17.94 -12.91
N ALA A 189 -0.61 17.61 -12.72
CA ALA A 189 0.34 18.49 -12.03
C ALA A 189 0.51 19.88 -12.71
N ALA A 190 0.24 19.99 -14.00
CA ALA A 190 0.29 21.23 -14.78
C ALA A 190 -1.06 21.98 -14.82
N ALA A 191 -2.05 21.51 -14.06
CA ALA A 191 -3.42 22.02 -13.98
C ALA A 191 -4.28 21.82 -15.25
N ASN A 192 -3.94 20.86 -16.11
CA ASN A 192 -4.82 20.43 -17.20
C ASN A 192 -5.83 19.41 -16.68
N ARG A 193 -6.97 19.21 -17.35
CA ARG A 193 -7.95 18.17 -16.95
C ARG A 193 -7.39 16.77 -17.20
N GLY A 194 -7.48 15.91 -16.19
CA GLY A 194 -7.20 14.49 -16.32
C GLY A 194 -8.39 13.73 -16.90
N ASP A 195 -8.11 12.58 -17.52
CA ASP A 195 -9.13 11.61 -17.92
C ASP A 195 -9.33 10.60 -16.79
N ILE A 196 -10.33 10.83 -15.96
CA ILE A 196 -10.61 10.01 -14.77
C ILE A 196 -12.08 9.60 -14.77
N GLU A 197 -12.31 8.30 -14.80
CA GLU A 197 -13.63 7.69 -14.72
C GLU A 197 -13.72 6.79 -13.48
N PRO A 198 -14.35 7.25 -12.39
CA PRO A 198 -14.51 6.41 -11.20
C PRO A 198 -15.53 5.29 -11.47
N ASP A 199 -15.14 4.07 -11.13
CA ASP A 199 -15.85 2.81 -11.38
C ASP A 199 -16.12 1.96 -10.12
N GLU A 200 -15.34 2.14 -9.04
CA GLU A 200 -15.47 1.39 -7.79
C GLU A 200 -15.82 2.26 -6.57
N ILE A 201 -16.56 1.69 -5.61
CA ILE A 201 -16.78 2.27 -4.27
C ILE A 201 -16.40 1.26 -3.20
N LEU A 202 -15.44 1.64 -2.35
CA LEU A 202 -15.12 0.92 -1.13
C LEU A 202 -15.90 1.53 0.04
N PHE A 203 -16.77 0.75 0.68
CA PHE A 203 -17.57 1.19 1.82
C PHE A 203 -17.31 0.26 3.02
N PRO A 204 -17.08 0.82 4.23
CA PRO A 204 -16.97 0.01 5.44
C PRO A 204 -18.34 -0.55 5.84
N PRO A 205 -18.43 -1.79 6.37
CA PRO A 205 -19.69 -2.40 6.80
C PRO A 205 -20.42 -1.61 7.89
#